data_AF-A0A1S1N266-F1
#
_entry.id   AF-A0A1S1N266-F1
#
_cell.length_a   1.000
_cell.length_b   1.000
_cell.length_c   1.000
_cell.angle_alpha   90.00
_cell.angle_beta   90.00
_cell.angle_gamma   90.00
#
_symmetry.space_group_name_H-M   'P 1'
#
loop_
_entity.id
_entity.type
_entity.pdbx_description
1 polymer ?
#
loop_
_entity_poly.entity_id
_entity_poly.type
_entity_poly.pdbx_seq_one_letter_code
_entity_poly.pdbx_strand_id
1 'polypeptide(L)'
;MAEKSDISIRPGEVGDVTKQIDELAQRVQHVMQTEAPNLTVVASGRDEVSQRVAKTTNEVHASFTKASDQTATELTEVAATLRGHSGRIQETDLA
;
A
#
# COMPACT_ATOMS: atom_id res chain seq x y z
N MET A 1 -31.20 -13.80 -23.33
CA MET A 1 -30.38 -12.73 -23.95
C MET A 1 -29.56 -12.16 -22.82
N ALA A 2 -28.23 -12.27 -22.89
CA ALA A 2 -27.35 -11.83 -21.80
C ALA A 2 -27.38 -10.30 -21.74
N GLU A 3 -27.89 -9.77 -20.63
CA GLU A 3 -27.77 -8.36 -20.27
C GLU A 3 -26.28 -8.05 -20.19
N LYS A 4 -25.78 -7.41 -21.25
CA LYS A 4 -24.41 -6.93 -21.34
C LYS A 4 -24.35 -5.83 -20.28
N SER A 5 -23.82 -6.14 -19.10
CA SER A 5 -23.61 -5.16 -18.05
C SER A 5 -22.93 -3.95 -18.69
N ASP A 6 -23.68 -2.86 -18.83
CA ASP A 6 -23.21 -1.64 -19.45
C ASP A 6 -22.18 -1.06 -18.48
N ILE A 7 -20.93 -1.46 -18.68
CA ILE A 7 -19.79 -1.01 -17.88
C ILE A 7 -19.58 0.46 -18.25
N SER A 8 -20.30 1.33 -17.56
CA SER A 8 -20.08 2.78 -17.62
C SER A 8 -18.84 3.10 -16.78
N ILE A 9 -17.66 2.87 -17.34
CA ILE A 9 -16.42 3.38 -16.75
C ILE A 9 -16.27 4.83 -17.17
N ARG A 10 -16.27 5.72 -16.18
CA ARG A 10 -15.94 7.13 -16.35
C ARG A 10 -14.42 7.30 -16.18
N PRO A 11 -13.65 7.51 -17.24
CA PRO A 11 -12.18 7.52 -17.15
C PRO A 11 -11.63 8.59 -16.18
N GLY A 12 -12.35 9.70 -16.03
CA GLY A 12 -12.01 10.74 -15.04
C GLY A 12 -12.10 10.24 -13.59
N GLU A 13 -13.15 9.50 -13.25
CA GLU A 13 -13.31 8.92 -11.90
C GLU A 13 -12.26 7.84 -11.62
N VAL A 14 -11.85 7.07 -12.64
CA VAL A 14 -10.73 6.12 -12.50
C VAL A 14 -9.40 6.85 -12.27
N GLY A 15 -9.18 7.97 -12.97
CA GLY A 15 -8.03 8.84 -12.75
C GLY A 15 -7.93 9.33 -11.31
N ASP A 16 -9.04 9.83 -10.75
CA ASP A 16 -9.09 10.31 -9.37
C ASP A 16 -8.83 9.19 -8.35
N VAL A 17 -9.40 8.00 -8.57
CA VAL A 17 -9.17 6.83 -7.69
C VAL A 17 -7.71 6.39 -7.75
N THR A 18 -7.09 6.32 -8.93
CA THR A 18 -5.66 5.96 -9.03
C THR A 18 -4.76 6.95 -8.31
N LYS A 19 -5.08 8.25 -8.39
CA LYS A 19 -4.35 9.29 -7.66
C LYS A 19 -4.47 9.13 -6.14
N GLN A 20 -5.66 8.82 -5.64
CA GLN A 20 -5.86 8.55 -4.21
C GLN A 20 -5.09 7.32 -3.72
N ILE A 21 -4.99 6.28 -4.55
CA ILE A 21 -4.19 5.08 -4.25
C ILE A 21 -2.69 5.43 -4.21
N ASP A 22 -2.20 6.20 -5.18
CA ASP A 22 -0.81 6.68 -5.22
C ASP A 22 -0.49 7.54 -3.98
N GLU A 23 -1.39 8.46 -3.60
CA GLU A 23 -1.26 9.28 -2.38
C GLU A 23 -1.27 8.43 -1.11
N LEU A 24 -2.10 7.38 -1.05
CA LEU A 24 -2.13 6.46 0.08
C LEU A 24 -0.81 5.70 0.21
N ALA A 25 -0.27 5.17 -0.89
CA ALA A 25 1.01 4.47 -0.91
C ALA A 25 2.14 5.37 -0.40
N GLN A 26 2.19 6.62 -0.87
CA GLN A 26 3.17 7.61 -0.41
C GLN A 26 3.01 7.94 1.07
N ARG A 27 1.77 8.08 1.57
CA ARG A 27 1.51 8.34 2.99
C ARG A 27 1.97 7.19 3.87
N VAL A 28 1.70 5.94 3.49
CA VAL A 28 2.18 4.77 4.22
C VAL A 28 3.69 4.76 4.28
N GLN A 29 4.36 4.92 3.14
CA GLN A 29 5.83 4.92 3.07
C GLN A 29 6.44 6.05 3.90
N HIS A 30 5.87 7.26 3.84
CA HIS A 30 6.34 8.41 4.60
C HIS A 30 6.23 8.20 6.11
N VAL A 31 5.09 7.68 6.60
CA VAL A 31 4.91 7.39 8.03
C VAL A 31 5.89 6.30 8.48
N MET A 32 6.06 5.23 7.71
CA MET A 32 7.00 4.16 8.07
C MET A 32 8.44 4.67 8.17
N GLN A 33 8.89 5.49 7.22
CA GLN A 33 10.23 6.08 7.25
C GLN A 33 10.43 7.05 8.43
N THR A 34 9.39 7.85 8.74
CA THR A 34 9.44 8.84 9.83
C THR A 34 9.48 8.17 11.20
N GLU A 35 8.71 7.09 11.38
CA GLU A 35 8.58 6.41 12.67
C GLU A 35 9.60 5.28 12.86
N ALA A 36 10.27 4.79 11.80
CA ALA A 36 11.32 3.77 11.89
C ALA A 36 12.32 3.94 13.07
N PRO A 37 12.90 5.13 13.33
CA PRO A 37 13.80 5.31 14.47
C PRO A 37 13.11 5.15 15.84
N ASN A 38 11.81 5.42 15.94
CA ASN A 38 11.03 5.35 17.18
C ASN A 38 10.58 3.93 17.54
N LEU A 39 10.68 2.99 16.60
CA LEU A 39 10.14 1.63 16.74
C LEU A 39 11.16 0.61 17.26
N THR A 40 12.39 1.05 17.55
CA THR A 40 13.40 0.19 18.19
C THR A 40 13.13 0.08 19.68
N VAL A 41 12.80 -1.12 20.15
CA VAL A 41 12.54 -1.39 21.57
C VAL A 41 13.83 -1.82 22.27
N VAL A 42 14.16 -1.12 23.35
CA VAL A 42 15.23 -1.47 24.28
C VAL A 42 14.62 -2.28 25.44
N ALA A 43 15.33 -3.33 25.88
CA ALA A 43 14.89 -4.12 27.03
C ALA A 43 14.82 -3.26 28.30
N SER A 44 13.68 -3.29 29.00
CA SER A 44 13.47 -2.53 30.24
C SER A 44 14.36 -3.02 31.41
N GLY A 45 14.97 -4.20 31.28
CA GLY A 45 15.76 -4.86 32.30
C GLY A 45 16.73 -5.88 31.73
N ARG A 46 17.62 -6.41 32.59
CA ARG A 46 18.61 -7.44 32.23
C ARG A 46 18.08 -8.86 32.34
N ASP A 47 16.88 -9.05 32.87
CA ASP A 47 16.25 -10.36 32.98
C ASP A 47 15.87 -10.91 31.60
N GLU A 48 15.75 -12.23 31.52
CA GLU A 48 15.46 -12.93 30.25
C GLU A 48 14.11 -12.54 29.64
N VAL A 49 13.13 -12.20 30.48
CA VAL A 49 11.80 -11.82 30.01
C VAL A 49 11.87 -10.47 29.31
N SER A 50 12.49 -9.46 29.94
CA SER A 50 12.71 -8.14 29.33
C SER A 50 13.49 -8.23 28.02
N GLN A 51 14.54 -9.05 27.97
CA GLN A 51 15.32 -9.26 26.74
C GLN A 51 14.50 -9.94 25.65
N ARG A 52 13.72 -10.98 26.00
CA ARG A 52 12.89 -11.72 25.05
C ARG A 52 11.76 -10.87 24.51
N VAL A 53 11.10 -10.07 25.35
CA VAL A 53 10.04 -9.14 24.93
C VAL A 53 10.61 -8.12 23.95
N ALA A 54 11.71 -7.44 24.30
CA ALA A 54 12.34 -6.49 23.38
C ALA A 54 12.74 -7.13 22.05
N LYS A 55 13.32 -8.34 22.08
CA LYS A 55 13.67 -9.10 20.87
C LYS A 55 12.43 -9.39 20.01
N THR A 56 11.39 -9.97 20.60
CA THR A 56 10.17 -10.33 19.87
C THR A 56 9.47 -9.08 19.31
N THR A 57 9.42 -7.98 20.06
CA THR A 57 8.83 -6.72 19.55
C THR A 57 9.63 -6.17 18.38
N ASN A 58 10.96 -6.23 18.42
CA ASN A 58 11.80 -5.82 17.29
C ASN A 58 11.63 -6.74 16.07
N GLU A 59 11.43 -8.05 16.26
CA GLU A 59 11.11 -9.00 15.17
C GLU A 59 9.74 -8.70 14.54
N VAL A 60 8.74 -8.35 15.36
CA VAL A 60 7.41 -7.90 14.88
C VAL A 60 7.55 -6.61 14.08
N HIS A 61 8.30 -5.63 14.58
CA HIS A 61 8.57 -4.37 13.87
C HIS A 61 9.24 -4.61 12.51
N ALA A 62 10.25 -5.49 12.45
CA ALA A 62 10.91 -5.84 11.19
C ALA A 62 9.95 -6.49 10.19
N SER A 63 9.10 -7.41 10.67
CA SER A 63 8.09 -8.08 9.84
C SER A 63 7.03 -7.10 9.33
N PHE A 64 6.60 -6.16 10.19
CA PHE A 64 5.63 -5.13 9.85
C PHE A 64 6.19 -4.12 8.82
N THR A 65 7.46 -3.73 8.95
CA THR A 65 8.15 -2.87 7.97
C THR A 65 8.16 -3.54 6.60
N LYS A 66 8.57 -4.82 6.54
CA LYS A 66 8.58 -5.59 5.30
C LYS A 66 7.19 -5.68 4.66
N ALA A 67 6.17 -5.95 5.45
CA ALA A 67 4.80 -6.01 4.96
C ALA A 67 4.32 -4.65 4.42
N SER A 68 4.67 -3.56 5.11
CA SER A 68 4.29 -2.20 4.70
C SER A 68 4.95 -1.78 3.39
N ASP A 69 6.24 -2.11 3.20
CA ASP A 69 6.96 -1.87 1.94
C ASP A 69 6.34 -2.66 0.78
N GLN A 70 5.94 -3.91 1.04
CA GLN A 70 5.25 -4.73 0.05
C GLN A 70 3.88 -4.13 -0.31
N THR A 71 3.09 -3.70 0.68
CA THR A 71 1.79 -3.05 0.43
C THR A 71 1.94 -1.77 -0.40
N ALA A 72 2.96 -0.93 -0.13
CA ALA A 72 3.19 0.28 -0.94
C ALA A 72 3.50 -0.07 -2.42
N THR A 73 4.24 -1.15 -2.64
CA THR A 73 4.51 -1.67 -3.98
C THR A 73 3.22 -2.16 -4.66
N GLU A 74 2.43 -2.97 -3.97
CA GLU A 74 1.16 -3.51 -4.48
C GLU A 74 0.16 -2.40 -4.83
N LEU A 75 0.05 -1.35 -4.00
CA LEU A 75 -0.82 -0.20 -4.28
C LEU A 75 -0.39 0.52 -5.56
N THR A 76 0.91 0.68 -5.78
CA THR A 76 1.45 1.29 -7.01
C THR A 76 1.14 0.44 -8.24
N GLU A 77 1.24 -0.88 -8.13
CA GLU A 77 0.88 -1.81 -9.22
C GLU A 77 -0.61 -1.79 -9.55
N VAL A 78 -1.47 -1.73 -8.53
CA VAL A 78 -2.93 -1.60 -8.71
C VAL A 78 -3.26 -0.28 -9.40
N ALA A 79 -2.65 0.84 -8.98
CA ALA A 79 -2.85 2.14 -9.64
C ALA A 79 -2.39 2.12 -11.10
N ALA A 80 -1.23 1.51 -11.40
CA ALA A 80 -0.73 1.33 -12.76
C ALA A 80 -1.68 0.48 -13.62
N THR A 81 -2.21 -0.60 -13.06
CA THR A 81 -3.16 -1.50 -13.74
C THR A 81 -4.47 -0.79 -14.07
N LEU A 82 -5.04 -0.06 -13.10
CA LEU A 82 -6.26 0.73 -13.29
C LEU A 82 -6.08 1.81 -14.35
N ARG A 83 -4.94 2.50 -14.36
CA ARG A 83 -4.59 3.50 -15.38
C ARG A 83 -4.48 2.86 -16.76
N GLY A 84 -3.85 1.70 -16.86
CA GLY A 84 -3.75 0.93 -18.10
C GLY A 84 -5.11 0.49 -18.65
N HIS A 85 -6.02 0.00 -17.79
CA HIS A 85 -7.39 -0.32 -18.19
C HIS A 85 -8.17 0.91 -18.64
N SER A 86 -8.09 2.02 -17.90
CA SER A 86 -8.77 3.28 -18.26
C SER A 86 -8.31 3.81 -19.63
N GLY A 87 -7.00 3.76 -19.91
CA GLY A 87 -6.45 4.19 -21.20
C GLY A 87 -6.96 3.34 -22.36
N ARG A 88 -6.95 2.01 -22.21
CA ARG A 88 -7.48 1.08 -23.23
C ARG A 88 -8.97 1.29 -23.53
N ILE A 89 -9.76 1.63 -22.50
CA ILE A 89 -11.19 1.91 -22.67
C ILE A 89 -11.37 3.21 -23.47
N GLN A 90 -10.63 4.27 -23.16
CA GLN A 90 -10.67 5.51 -23.94
C GLN A 90 -10.24 5.31 -25.39
N GLU A 91 -9.19 4.52 -25.64
CA GLU A 91 -8.75 4.19 -27.01
C GLU A 91 -9.83 3.43 -27.79
N THR A 92 -10.54 2.51 -27.13
CA THR A 92 -11.60 1.72 -27.76
C THR A 92 -12.87 2.53 -28.01
N ASP A 93 -13.19 3.49 -27.14
CA ASP A 93 -14.37 4.37 -27.29
C ASP A 93 -14.18 5.42 -28.41
N LEU A 94 -12.93 5.75 -28.74
CA LEU A 94 -12.57 6.68 -29.82
C LEU A 94 -12.41 6.01 -31.20
N ALA A 95 -12.53 4.67 -31.29
CA ALA A 95 -12.33 3.86 -32.50
C ALA A 95 -13.66 3.37 -33.11
#